data_AF-A0A935PTG4-F1
#
_entry.id   AF-A0A935PTG4-F1
#
_cell.length_a   1.000
_cell.length_b   1.000
_cell.length_c   1.000
_cell.angle_alpha   90.00
_cell.angle_beta   90.00
_cell.angle_gamma   90.00
#
_symmetry.space_group_name_H-M   'P 1'
#
loop_
_entity.id
_entity.type
_entity.pdbx_description
1 polymer ?
#
loop_
_entity_poly.entity_id
_entity_poly.type
_entity_poly.pdbx_seq_one_letter_code
_entity_poly.pdbx_strand_id
1 'polypeptide(L)'
;MDDLLIRGGRVLDGTGAPGREADVVIAGARITEIAPGSTRTAKREIDARGQVVAPGFIDIHTHSDYTLPLNPRAESKIRQGVTTEVVGNCGFPSRRRCPAPRRCSRNTSPPAPLGCR
;
A
#
# COMPACT_ATOMS: atom_id res chain seq x y z
N MET A 1 -16.49 -7.95 -17.59
CA MET A 1 -15.89 -6.61 -17.70
C MET A 1 -15.02 -6.43 -16.48
N ASP A 2 -13.72 -6.29 -16.67
CA ASP A 2 -12.73 -6.19 -15.60
C ASP A 2 -12.76 -4.78 -14.95
N ASP A 3 -12.08 -4.58 -13.83
CA ASP A 3 -12.14 -3.31 -13.11
C ASP A 3 -11.12 -2.29 -13.64
N LEU A 4 -9.88 -2.73 -13.89
CA LEU A 4 -8.80 -1.89 -14.37
C LEU A 4 -7.95 -2.63 -15.40
N LEU A 5 -7.58 -1.92 -16.47
CA LEU A 5 -6.64 -2.39 -17.48
C LEU A 5 -5.54 -1.35 -17.70
N ILE A 6 -4.28 -1.76 -17.55
CA ILE A 6 -3.10 -0.94 -17.83
C ILE A 6 -2.51 -1.41 -19.16
N ARG A 7 -2.47 -0.55 -20.18
CA ARG A 7 -2.10 -0.91 -21.55
C ARG A 7 -0.70 -0.48 -21.95
N GLY A 8 -0.01 -1.33 -22.69
CA GLY A 8 1.22 -1.02 -23.44
C GLY A 8 2.41 -0.61 -22.59
N GLY A 9 2.41 -0.97 -21.30
CA GLY A 9 3.49 -0.65 -20.38
C GLY A 9 4.64 -1.66 -20.47
N ARG A 10 5.85 -1.22 -20.08
CA ARG A 10 6.96 -2.15 -19.86
C ARG A 10 6.82 -2.75 -18.46
N VAL A 11 6.40 -4.01 -18.39
CA VAL A 11 6.16 -4.72 -17.12
C VAL A 11 7.47 -5.24 -16.55
N LEU A 12 7.78 -4.86 -15.32
CA LEU A 12 8.82 -5.45 -14.47
C LEU A 12 8.12 -6.20 -13.33
N ASP A 13 8.12 -7.52 -13.37
CA ASP A 13 7.32 -8.36 -12.45
C ASP A 13 7.95 -8.59 -11.07
N GLY A 14 9.17 -8.08 -10.84
CA GLY A 14 9.90 -8.23 -9.58
C GLY A 14 10.65 -9.56 -9.43
N THR A 15 10.62 -10.45 -10.42
CA THR A 15 11.36 -11.73 -10.39
C THR A 15 12.86 -11.57 -10.69
N GLY A 16 13.27 -10.38 -11.16
CA GLY A 16 14.61 -10.11 -11.67
C GLY A 16 14.77 -10.41 -13.17
N ALA A 17 13.74 -10.95 -13.83
CA ALA A 17 13.74 -11.10 -15.28
C ALA A 17 13.75 -9.74 -16.01
N PRO A 18 14.27 -9.67 -17.25
CA PRO A 18 14.15 -8.49 -18.08
C PRO A 18 12.69 -8.07 -18.28
N GLY A 19 12.43 -6.77 -18.27
CA GLY A 19 11.09 -6.24 -18.49
C GLY A 19 10.58 -6.50 -19.91
N ARG A 20 9.28 -6.72 -20.05
CA ARG A 20 8.61 -6.97 -21.34
C ARG A 20 7.41 -6.05 -21.53
N GLU A 21 7.09 -5.73 -22.78
CA GLU A 21 5.84 -5.03 -23.08
C GLU A 21 4.65 -5.97 -22.84
N ALA A 22 3.70 -5.52 -22.04
CA ALA A 22 2.48 -6.26 -21.76
C ALA A 22 1.38 -5.34 -21.23
N ASP A 23 0.15 -5.81 -21.36
CA ASP A 23 -1.00 -5.25 -20.68
C ASP A 23 -1.22 -5.99 -19.35
N VAL A 24 -1.72 -5.28 -18.34
CA VAL A 24 -2.04 -5.84 -17.01
C VAL A 24 -3.52 -5.64 -16.73
N VAL A 25 -4.23 -6.75 -16.54
CA VAL A 25 -5.68 -6.76 -16.25
C VAL A 25 -5.90 -7.05 -14.77
N ILE A 26 -6.77 -6.26 -14.14
CA ILE A 26 -7.08 -6.34 -12.71
C ILE A 26 -8.60 -6.49 -12.53
N ALA A 27 -8.98 -7.50 -11.74
CA ALA A 27 -10.35 -7.71 -11.29
C ALA A 27 -10.37 -7.83 -9.76
N GLY A 28 -11.14 -6.96 -9.12
CA GLY A 28 -11.16 -6.81 -7.66
C GLY A 28 -9.76 -6.54 -7.10
N ALA A 29 -9.29 -7.44 -6.25
CA ALA A 29 -7.99 -7.35 -5.58
C ALA A 29 -6.89 -8.19 -6.23
N ARG A 30 -7.10 -8.71 -7.45
CA ARG A 30 -6.16 -9.63 -8.10
C ARG A 30 -5.83 -9.20 -9.53
N ILE A 31 -4.58 -9.45 -9.90
CA ILE A 31 -4.14 -9.42 -11.30
C ILE A 31 -4.64 -10.73 -11.93
N THR A 32 -5.42 -10.62 -13.00
CA THR A 32 -6.03 -11.78 -13.68
C THR A 32 -5.30 -12.16 -14.96
N GLU A 33 -4.58 -11.21 -15.58
CA GLU A 33 -3.88 -11.43 -16.84
C GLU A 33 -2.69 -10.48 -16.96
N ILE A 34 -1.57 -10.99 -17.47
CA ILE A 34 -0.40 -10.20 -17.88
C ILE A 34 0.04 -10.74 -19.25
N ALA A 35 -0.35 -10.05 -20.32
CA ALA A 35 -0.10 -10.49 -21.69
C ALA A 35 -0.01 -9.28 -22.65
N PRO A 36 0.81 -9.35 -23.72
CA PRO A 36 0.81 -8.31 -24.74
C PRO A 36 -0.49 -8.35 -25.56
N GLY A 37 -1.07 -7.18 -25.84
CA GLY A 37 -2.22 -7.04 -26.74
C GLY A 37 -3.50 -7.68 -26.21
N SER A 38 -3.80 -7.49 -24.92
CA SER A 38 -4.99 -8.04 -24.30
C SER A 38 -6.26 -7.53 -24.99
N THR A 39 -7.12 -8.48 -25.39
CA THR A 39 -8.44 -8.21 -25.99
C THR A 39 -9.51 -7.92 -24.94
N ARG A 40 -9.14 -7.92 -23.65
CA ARG A 40 -10.03 -7.61 -22.53
C ARG A 40 -10.44 -6.14 -22.54
N THR A 41 -11.57 -5.88 -21.89
CA THR A 41 -12.08 -4.54 -21.61
C THR A 41 -12.34 -4.38 -20.12
N ALA A 42 -12.01 -3.19 -19.61
CA ALA A 42 -12.18 -2.85 -18.20
C ALA A 42 -13.02 -1.58 -18.03
N LYS A 43 -13.59 -1.40 -16.83
CA LYS A 43 -14.31 -0.17 -16.45
C LYS A 43 -13.42 1.07 -16.53
N ARG A 44 -12.13 0.89 -16.26
CA ARG A 44 -11.11 1.94 -16.38
C ARG A 44 -9.92 1.40 -17.15
N GLU A 45 -9.45 2.18 -18.11
CA GLU A 45 -8.23 1.89 -18.85
C GLU A 45 -7.18 2.99 -18.60
N ILE A 46 -5.92 2.60 -18.45
CA ILE A 46 -4.77 3.49 -18.28
C ILE A 46 -3.77 3.17 -19.40
N ASP A 47 -3.38 4.19 -20.16
CA ASP A 47 -2.28 4.07 -21.12
C ASP A 47 -0.93 4.27 -20.40
N ALA A 48 -0.11 3.22 -20.41
CA ALA A 48 1.22 3.19 -19.79
C ALA A 48 2.34 3.11 -20.83
N ARG A 49 2.09 3.44 -22.09
CA ARG A 49 3.14 3.49 -23.13
C ARG A 49 4.27 4.44 -22.73
N GLY A 50 5.51 3.99 -22.90
CA GLY A 50 6.70 4.72 -22.46
C GLY A 50 6.93 4.72 -20.93
N GLN A 51 6.05 4.10 -20.16
CA GLN A 51 6.15 3.97 -18.70
C GLN A 51 6.43 2.53 -18.28
N VAL A 52 6.81 2.38 -17.02
CA VAL A 52 7.04 1.08 -16.38
C VAL A 52 5.85 0.72 -15.51
N VAL A 53 5.42 -0.54 -15.58
CA VAL A 53 4.44 -1.12 -14.67
C VAL A 53 5.17 -2.12 -13.78
N ALA A 54 5.14 -1.89 -12.48
CA ALA A 54 5.84 -2.73 -11.50
C ALA A 54 4.92 -3.06 -10.31
N PRO A 55 5.23 -4.11 -9.54
CA PRO A 55 4.64 -4.31 -8.22
C PRO A 55 4.78 -3.04 -7.37
N GLY A 56 3.78 -2.78 -6.54
CA GLY A 56 3.87 -1.73 -5.54
C GLY A 56 5.05 -1.99 -4.58
N PHE A 57 5.74 -0.92 -4.20
CA PHE A 57 6.95 -1.05 -3.40
C PHE A 57 6.62 -1.44 -1.96
N ILE A 58 7.50 -2.25 -1.37
CA ILE A 58 7.43 -2.68 0.02
C ILE A 58 8.52 -1.95 0.79
N ASP A 59 8.11 -1.03 1.66
CA ASP A 59 9.01 -0.35 2.57
C ASP A 59 9.19 -1.19 3.83
N ILE A 60 10.35 -1.83 3.93
CA ILE A 60 10.68 -2.75 5.02
C ILE A 60 11.08 -2.05 6.32
N HIS A 61 11.26 -0.72 6.29
CA HIS A 61 11.77 0.01 7.44
C HIS A 61 11.17 1.40 7.55
N THR A 62 10.05 1.47 8.28
CA THR A 62 9.33 2.71 8.52
C THR A 62 8.91 2.86 9.97
N HIS A 63 8.54 4.10 10.33
CA HIS A 63 7.94 4.47 11.61
C HIS A 63 6.50 4.99 11.44
N SER A 64 5.82 4.53 10.38
CA SER A 64 4.43 4.90 10.08
C SER A 64 3.42 4.46 11.15
N ASP A 65 3.82 3.61 12.10
CA ASP A 65 3.03 3.30 13.31
C ASP A 65 2.66 4.55 14.13
N TYR A 66 3.45 5.62 14.05
CA TYR A 66 3.12 6.91 14.67
C TYR A 66 2.30 7.82 13.75
N THR A 67 2.63 7.87 12.46
CA THR A 67 2.11 8.88 11.53
C THR A 67 0.83 8.44 10.86
N LEU A 68 0.65 7.14 10.55
CA LEU A 68 -0.50 6.61 9.83
C LEU A 68 -1.82 6.78 10.61
N PRO A 69 -1.88 6.60 11.95
CA PRO A 69 -3.09 6.89 12.71
C PRO A 69 -3.48 8.38 12.72
N LEU A 70 -2.50 9.29 12.57
CA LEU A 70 -2.69 10.74 12.57
C LEU A 70 -2.99 11.29 11.16
N ASN A 71 -2.37 10.70 10.15
CA ASN A 71 -2.53 11.04 8.74
C ASN A 71 -2.78 9.78 7.91
N PRO A 72 -4.04 9.30 7.86
CA PRO A 72 -4.38 8.03 7.22
C PRO A 72 -4.25 8.06 5.70
N ARG A 73 -4.04 9.22 5.08
CA ARG A 73 -3.82 9.32 3.63
C ARG A 73 -2.45 8.83 3.19
N ALA A 74 -1.46 8.81 4.09
CA ALA A 74 -0.11 8.32 3.80
C ALA A 74 0.52 8.88 2.50
N GLU A 75 0.19 10.13 2.13
CA GLU A 75 0.51 10.66 0.80
C GLU A 75 2.00 10.63 0.49
N SER A 76 2.86 10.80 1.50
CA SER A 76 4.32 10.72 1.35
C SER A 76 4.79 9.36 0.84
N LYS A 77 4.11 8.27 1.23
CA LYS A 77 4.45 6.89 0.83
C LYS A 77 3.82 6.53 -0.51
N ILE A 78 2.54 6.85 -0.69
CA ILE A 78 1.80 6.56 -1.93
C ILE A 78 2.45 7.27 -3.13
N ARG A 79 2.87 8.53 -2.97
CA ARG A 79 3.52 9.30 -4.05
C ARG A 79 4.90 8.75 -4.46
N GLN A 80 5.50 7.91 -3.62
CA GLN A 80 6.75 7.20 -3.93
C GLN A 80 6.50 5.81 -4.52
N GLY A 81 5.24 5.37 -4.64
CA GLY A 81 4.88 4.04 -5.13
C GLY A 81 4.85 2.94 -4.06
N VAL A 82 4.96 3.31 -2.77
CA VAL A 82 4.86 2.34 -1.67
C VAL A 82 3.41 1.92 -1.46
N THR A 83 3.17 0.62 -1.49
CA THR A 83 1.85 0.02 -1.23
C THR A 83 1.78 -0.76 0.07
N THR A 84 2.94 -1.15 0.61
CA THR A 84 3.04 -1.95 1.83
C THR A 84 4.18 -1.45 2.70
N GLU A 85 3.95 -1.38 4.01
CA GLU A 85 4.92 -0.92 5.00
C GLU A 85 5.09 -1.94 6.13
N VAL A 86 6.33 -2.19 6.54
CA VAL A 86 6.67 -2.93 7.76
C VAL A 86 7.03 -1.92 8.85
N VAL A 87 6.21 -1.88 9.91
CA VAL A 87 6.31 -0.91 11.03
C VAL A 87 6.76 -1.58 12.33
N GLY A 88 7.00 -0.79 13.39
CA GLY A 88 7.46 -1.33 14.68
C GLY A 88 8.96 -1.60 14.71
N ASN A 89 9.72 -0.80 13.96
CA ASN A 89 11.16 -0.93 13.83
C ASN A 89 11.89 -0.21 14.98
N CYS A 90 13.20 -0.46 15.11
CA CYS A 90 14.10 0.22 16.05
C CYS A 90 13.70 0.09 17.54
N GLY A 91 13.04 -1.00 17.91
CA GLY A 91 12.60 -1.24 19.29
C GLY A 91 11.35 -0.43 19.69
N PHE A 92 10.76 0.33 18.76
CA PHE A 92 9.48 0.98 19.00
C PHE A 92 8.33 0.00 18.69
N PRO A 93 7.41 -0.23 19.63
CA PRO A 93 6.28 -1.11 19.37
C PRO A 93 5.36 -0.45 18.33
N SER A 94 4.77 -1.25 17.45
CA SER A 94 3.66 -0.77 16.62
C SER A 94 2.55 -0.31 17.55
N ARG A 95 2.30 1.00 17.55
CA ARG A 95 1.37 1.59 18.52
C ARG A 95 -0.01 1.01 18.27
N ARG A 96 -0.52 0.18 19.21
CA ARG A 96 -1.88 -0.34 19.14
C ARG A 96 -2.81 0.86 19.01
N ARG A 97 -3.67 0.85 17.99
CA ARG A 97 -4.74 1.82 17.81
C ARG A 97 -5.53 1.85 19.12
N CYS A 98 -5.47 2.96 19.86
CA CYS A 98 -6.39 3.15 20.99
C CYS A 98 -7.82 3.04 20.42
N PRO A 99 -8.69 2.19 20.99
CA PRO A 99 -10.05 2.04 20.49
C PRO A 99 -10.87 3.28 20.86
N ALA A 100 -10.92 4.24 19.93
CA ALA A 100 -11.71 5.48 19.98
C ALA A 100 -11.41 6.39 21.20
N PRO A 101 -11.77 7.69 21.16
CA PRO A 101 -11.58 8.55 22.31
C PRO A 101 -12.67 8.23 23.32
N ARG A 102 -12.46 7.24 24.21
CA ARG A 102 -13.19 7.23 25.47
C ARG A 102 -12.70 8.45 26.24
N ARG A 103 -13.43 9.55 26.05
CA ARG A 103 -13.49 10.77 26.87
C ARG A 103 -12.37 10.78 27.93
N CYS A 104 -11.17 11.21 27.55
CA CYS A 104 -10.18 11.61 28.55
C CYS A 104 -10.78 12.82 29.25
N SER A 105 -11.55 12.57 30.31
CA SER A 105 -11.95 13.61 31.25
C SER A 105 -10.65 14.18 31.80
N ARG A 106 -10.37 15.42 31.42
CA ARG A 106 -9.45 16.28 32.16
C ARG A 106 -9.99 16.30 33.59
N ASN A 107 -9.36 15.55 34.48
CA ASN A 107 -9.27 15.88 35.89
C ASN A 107 -8.37 14.86 36.61
N THR A 108 -7.20 15.38 37.01
CA THR A 108 -6.57 15.23 38.33
C THR A 108 -6.40 13.81 38.92
N SER A 109 -5.11 13.51 39.15
CA SER A 109 -4.52 12.46 40.00
C SER A 109 -4.04 11.20 39.25
N PRO A 110 -2.82 10.69 39.57
CA PRO A 110 -2.26 9.54 38.87
C PRO A 110 -2.80 8.24 39.50
N PRO A 111 -3.12 7.20 38.71
CA PRO A 111 -3.14 5.85 39.23
C PRO A 111 -2.07 4.99 38.58
N ALA A 112 -1.24 4.42 39.46
CA ALA A 112 -0.61 3.09 39.51
C ALA A 112 -0.32 2.29 38.21
N PRO A 113 0.78 1.50 38.19
CA PRO A 113 1.24 0.83 36.99
C PRO A 113 0.27 -0.30 36.61
N LEU A 114 -0.49 -0.08 35.54
CA LEU A 114 -1.27 -1.15 34.91
C LEU A 114 -0.30 -2.02 34.10
N GLY A 115 0.07 -3.15 34.70
CA GLY A 115 0.74 -4.24 34.00
C GLY A 115 -0.19 -4.81 32.92
N CYS A 116 0.30 -4.76 31.69
CA CYS A 116 -0.23 -5.56 30.59
C CYS A 116 0.55 -6.88 30.54
N ARG A 117 -0.15 -8.01 30.64
CA ARG A 117 0.30 -9.26 30.02
C ARG A 117 0.08 -9.19 28.51
#